data_AF-A0A3R7WDN6-F1
#
_entry.id   AF-A0A3R7WDN6-F1
#
_cell.length_a   1.000
_cell.length_b   1.000
_cell.length_c   1.000
_cell.angle_alpha   90.00
_cell.angle_beta   90.00
_cell.angle_gamma   90.00
#
_symmetry.space_group_name_H-M   'P 1'
#
loop_
_entity.id
_entity.type
_entity.pdbx_description
1 polymer ?
#
loop_
_entity_poly.entity_id
_entity_poly.type
_entity_poly.pdbx_seq_one_letter_code
_entity_poly.pdbx_strand_id
1 'polypeptide(L)'
;MITMLHPARLEGVKRSFVTRRVPLSAICGLDQDPGQLVAGDVVLARVEECGQHQKIELPCGRRAAMHPGDEIMVACGARYAPDQFHAKAPSGVGPANLVAAGGIAGV
;
A
#
# COMPACT_ATOMS: atom_id res chain seq x y z
N MET A 1 7.79 -16.54 -3.38
CA MET A 1 7.83 -17.48 -2.22
C MET A 1 6.87 -16.92 -1.18
N ILE A 2 5.86 -17.70 -0.77
CA ILE A 2 4.84 -17.23 0.19
C ILE A 2 5.31 -17.47 1.61
N THR A 3 5.34 -16.40 2.41
CA THR A 3 5.62 -16.45 3.85
C THR A 3 4.34 -16.27 4.64
N MET A 4 4.11 -17.08 5.68
CA MET A 4 2.94 -16.93 6.55
C MET A 4 2.99 -15.60 7.30
N LEU A 5 1.88 -14.86 7.28
CA LEU A 5 1.73 -13.60 8.01
C LEU A 5 1.10 -13.89 9.38
N HIS A 6 1.84 -13.60 10.45
CA HIS A 6 1.27 -13.67 11.80
C HIS A 6 0.25 -12.54 11.98
N PRO A 7 -0.95 -12.79 12.57
CA PRO A 7 -1.98 -11.77 12.74
C PRO A 7 -1.50 -10.50 13.44
N ALA A 8 -0.62 -10.64 14.45
CA ALA A 8 -0.05 -9.52 15.19
C ALA A 8 0.73 -8.53 14.31
N ARG A 9 1.31 -8.96 13.18
CA ARG A 9 1.98 -8.03 12.25
C ARG A 9 0.96 -7.10 11.61
N LEU A 10 -0.21 -7.61 11.23
CA LEU A 10 -1.27 -6.82 10.60
C LEU A 10 -1.91 -5.78 11.54
N GLU A 11 -1.82 -5.99 12.86
CA GLU A 11 -2.31 -5.01 13.87
C GLU A 11 -1.54 -3.70 13.82
N GLY A 12 -0.22 -3.74 13.52
CA GLY A 12 0.63 -2.56 13.37
C GLY A 12 0.56 -1.90 11.99
N VAL A 13 -0.07 -2.56 11.01
CA VAL A 13 -0.13 -2.08 9.62
C VAL A 13 -1.17 -0.98 9.47
N LYS A 14 -0.72 0.17 8.96
CA LYS A 14 -1.62 1.25 8.56
C LYS A 14 -2.30 0.89 7.24
N ARG A 15 -3.50 0.33 7.33
CA ARG A 15 -4.31 0.03 6.15
C ARG A 15 -4.81 1.31 5.50
N SER A 16 -4.80 1.35 4.18
CA SER A 16 -5.33 2.48 3.43
C SER A 16 -6.81 2.33 3.10
N PHE A 17 -7.49 3.44 2.82
CA PHE A 17 -8.91 3.49 2.53
C PHE A 17 -9.32 2.65 1.31
N VAL A 18 -8.48 2.60 0.27
CA VAL A 18 -8.76 1.76 -0.91
C VAL A 18 -8.84 0.27 -0.56
N THR A 19 -8.09 -0.17 0.47
CA THR A 19 -8.06 -1.57 0.95
C THR A 19 -9.13 -1.91 1.99
N ARG A 20 -10.09 -1.00 2.26
CA ARG A 20 -11.13 -1.19 3.31
C ARG A 20 -12.01 -2.42 3.13
N ARG A 21 -12.15 -2.92 1.89
CA ARG A 21 -12.94 -4.12 1.56
C ARG A 21 -12.12 -5.41 1.54
N VAL A 22 -10.82 -5.35 1.78
CA VAL A 22 -9.97 -6.55 1.91
C VAL A 22 -10.32 -7.23 3.24
N PRO A 23 -10.83 -8.47 3.22
CA PRO A 23 -11.15 -9.20 4.44
C PRO A 23 -9.86 -9.71 5.09
N LEU A 24 -9.50 -9.17 6.26
CA LEU A 24 -8.27 -9.57 6.95
C LEU A 24 -8.24 -11.06 7.30
N SER A 25 -9.41 -11.67 7.56
CA SER A 25 -9.54 -13.11 7.81
C SER A 25 -9.17 -13.99 6.62
N ALA A 26 -9.12 -13.44 5.40
CA ALA A 26 -8.71 -14.18 4.21
C ALA A 26 -7.21 -14.04 3.90
N ILE A 27 -6.47 -13.19 4.63
CA ILE A 27 -5.03 -13.01 4.43
C ILE A 27 -4.29 -14.14 5.14
N CYS A 28 -3.66 -15.02 4.36
CA CYS A 28 -2.92 -16.18 4.88
C CYS A 28 -1.39 -15.99 4.81
N GLY A 29 -0.88 -15.10 3.96
CA GLY A 29 0.55 -14.91 3.78
C GLY A 29 0.90 -13.73 2.89
N LEU A 30 2.20 -13.50 2.75
CA LEU A 30 2.79 -12.50 1.88
C LEU A 30 3.63 -13.20 0.83
N ASP A 31 3.26 -13.06 -0.44
CA ASP A 31 4.10 -13.52 -1.54
C ASP A 31 5.20 -12.49 -1.79
N GLN A 32 6.46 -12.91 -1.59
CA GLN A 32 7.63 -12.06 -1.83
C GLN A 32 7.99 -11.96 -3.32
N ASP A 33 7.45 -12.87 -4.14
CA ASP A 33 7.75 -12.94 -5.57
C ASP A 33 6.50 -13.37 -6.36
N PRO A 34 5.48 -12.49 -6.43
CA PRO A 34 4.20 -12.79 -7.10
C PRO A 34 4.29 -12.76 -8.63
N GLY A 35 5.48 -12.54 -9.21
CA GLY A 35 5.66 -12.27 -10.62
C GLY A 35 5.20 -10.86 -10.99
N GLN A 36 4.39 -10.73 -12.04
CA GLN A 36 3.92 -9.44 -12.53
C GLN A 36 2.80 -8.88 -11.65
N LEU A 37 3.04 -7.71 -11.05
CA LEU A 37 1.99 -6.94 -10.39
C LEU A 37 1.11 -6.19 -11.41
N VAL A 38 -0.17 -6.08 -11.09
CA VAL A 38 -1.18 -5.37 -11.88
C VAL A 38 -2.00 -4.41 -11.00
N ALA A 39 -2.75 -3.52 -11.65
CA ALA A 39 -3.65 -2.62 -10.93
C ALA A 39 -4.70 -3.41 -10.14
N GLY A 40 -4.85 -3.09 -8.86
CA GLY A 40 -5.75 -3.77 -7.93
C GLY A 40 -5.06 -4.76 -7.00
N ASP A 41 -3.84 -5.20 -7.31
CA ASP A 41 -3.06 -6.03 -6.38
C ASP A 41 -2.83 -5.29 -5.07
N VAL A 42 -2.99 -6.00 -3.96
CA VAL A 42 -2.81 -5.46 -2.61
C VAL A 42 -1.42 -5.81 -2.13
N VAL A 43 -0.65 -4.80 -1.78
CA VAL A 43 0.74 -4.94 -1.36
C VAL A 43 0.92 -4.41 0.05
N LEU A 44 1.86 -5.03 0.76
CA LEU A 44 2.41 -4.51 2.00
C LEU A 44 3.71 -3.78 1.66
N ALA A 45 3.80 -2.50 2.02
CA ALA A 45 4.99 -1.68 1.79
C ALA A 45 5.50 -1.13 3.12
N ARG A 46 6.82 -0.98 3.21
CA ARG A 46 7.48 -0.25 4.30
C ARG A 46 7.74 1.18 3.82
N VAL A 47 7.37 2.16 4.62
CA VAL A 47 7.66 3.58 4.34
C VAL A 47 9.16 3.80 4.53
N GLU A 48 9.86 4.18 3.47
CA GLU A 48 11.28 4.56 3.55
C GLU A 48 11.43 6.06 3.81
N GLU A 49 10.68 6.88 3.10
CA GLU A 49 10.62 8.33 3.27
C GLU A 49 9.20 8.88 3.08
N CYS A 50 8.94 10.06 3.64
CA CYS A 50 7.67 10.76 3.47
C CYS A 50 7.86 12.00 2.60
N GLY A 51 7.27 12.00 1.40
CA GLY A 51 7.18 13.17 0.53
C GLY A 51 5.92 14.02 0.79
N GLN A 52 5.23 14.41 -0.29
CA GLN A 52 4.02 15.25 -0.21
C GLN A 52 2.88 14.59 0.60
N HIS A 53 2.73 13.27 0.52
CA HIS A 53 1.75 12.54 1.30
C HIS A 53 2.35 12.08 2.63
N GLN A 54 2.27 12.94 3.65
CA GLN A 54 2.73 12.63 5.02
C GLN A 54 1.71 11.84 5.84
N LYS A 55 0.48 11.70 5.33
CA LYS A 55 -0.62 10.99 6.01
C LYS A 55 -1.30 10.04 5.05
N ILE A 56 -1.70 8.87 5.56
CA ILE A 56 -2.52 7.90 4.84
C ILE A 56 -3.95 7.93 5.36
N GLU A 57 -4.92 7.83 4.47
CA GLU A 57 -6.33 7.72 4.83
C GLU A 57 -6.63 6.27 5.25
N LEU A 58 -7.11 6.08 6.47
CA LEU A 58 -7.47 4.78 7.04
C LEU A 58 -8.83 4.30 6.52
N PRO A 59 -9.20 3.02 6.68
CA PRO A 59 -10.52 2.51 6.27
C PRO A 59 -11.71 3.25 6.89
N CYS A 60 -11.52 3.85 8.07
CA CYS A 60 -12.52 4.68 8.74
C CYS A 60 -12.60 6.13 8.24
N GLY A 61 -11.84 6.50 7.20
CA GLY A 61 -11.76 7.86 6.65
C GLY A 61 -10.86 8.81 7.45
N ARG A 62 -10.45 8.45 8.67
CA ARG A 62 -9.46 9.24 9.44
C ARG A 62 -8.10 9.19 8.75
N ARG A 63 -7.32 10.27 8.86
CA ARG A 63 -5.94 10.31 8.36
C ARG A 63 -4.95 10.01 9.49
N ALA A 64 -4.01 9.10 9.26
CA ALA A 64 -2.92 8.77 10.16
C ALA A 64 -1.58 9.28 9.60
N ALA A 65 -0.73 9.85 10.45
CA ALA A 65 0.64 10.21 10.07
C ALA A 65 1.45 8.95 9.72
N MET A 66 2.24 9.06 8.65
CA MET A 66 3.24 8.06 8.29
C MET A 66 4.61 8.53 8.73
N HIS A 67 5.45 7.59 9.11
CA HIS A 67 6.85 7.80 9.48
C HIS A 67 7.69 6.71 8.79
N PRO A 68 8.97 6.99 8.49
CA PRO A 68 9.91 5.97 8.07
C PRO A 68 9.88 4.74 9.01
N GLY A 69 9.86 3.55 8.43
CA GLY A 69 9.73 2.28 9.14
C GLY A 69 8.30 1.77 9.34
N ASP A 70 7.28 2.62 9.13
CA ASP A 70 5.89 2.18 9.18
C ASP A 70 5.59 1.15 8.07
N GLU A 71 4.80 0.12 8.40
CA GLU A 71 4.20 -0.75 7.39
C GLU A 71 2.81 -0.23 7.00
N ILE A 72 2.54 -0.16 5.69
CA ILE A 72 1.28 0.29 5.11
C ILE A 72 0.73 -0.76 4.14
N MET A 73 -0.59 -0.92 4.12
CA MET A 73 -1.29 -1.79 3.15
C MET A 73 -1.99 -0.91 2.12
N VAL A 74 -1.57 -1.06 0.86
CA VAL A 74 -1.97 -0.20 -0.27
C VAL A 74 -2.28 -1.06 -1.49
N ALA A 75 -2.90 -0.47 -2.51
CA ALA A 75 -3.19 -1.13 -3.77
C ALA A 75 -2.30 -0.58 -4.89
N CYS A 76 -1.80 -1.47 -5.75
CA CYS A 76 -1.14 -1.08 -7.00
C CYS A 76 -2.14 -0.37 -7.92
N GLY A 77 -1.72 0.75 -8.53
CA GLY A 77 -2.58 1.46 -9.47
C GLY A 77 -1.88 2.58 -10.21
N ALA A 78 -2.41 2.88 -11.40
CA ALA A 78 -2.04 4.08 -12.12
C ALA A 78 -2.82 5.29 -11.57
N ARG A 79 -2.20 6.47 -11.61
CA ARG A 79 -2.87 7.73 -11.28
C ARG A 79 -2.52 8.78 -12.32
N TYR A 80 -3.53 9.49 -12.80
CA TYR A 80 -3.37 10.70 -13.57
C TYR A 80 -4.12 11.82 -12.88
N ALA A 81 -3.36 12.74 -12.28
CA ALA A 81 -3.87 13.94 -11.65
C ALA A 81 -3.03 15.12 -12.17
N PRO A 82 -3.57 15.92 -13.11
CA PRO A 82 -2.91 17.13 -13.59
C PRO A 82 -2.42 17.98 -12.42
N ASP A 83 -1.21 18.54 -12.57
CA ASP A 83 -0.52 19.36 -11.56
C ASP A 83 -0.23 18.69 -10.21
N GLN A 84 -0.42 17.37 -10.10
CA GLN A 84 -0.07 16.64 -8.88
C GLN A 84 0.83 15.43 -9.17
N PHE A 85 0.26 14.39 -9.76
CA PHE A 85 0.95 13.11 -9.93
C PHE A 85 0.52 12.42 -11.22
N HIS A 86 1.51 11.91 -11.94
CA HIS A 86 1.33 10.96 -13.02
C HIS A 86 2.18 9.73 -12.69
N ALA A 87 1.53 8.58 -12.55
CA ALA A 87 2.20 7.33 -12.21
C ALA A 87 1.53 6.15 -12.89
N LYS A 88 2.32 5.10 -13.13
CA LYS A 88 1.85 3.81 -13.63
C LYS A 88 1.71 2.83 -12.47
N ALA A 89 0.92 1.78 -12.66
CA ALA A 89 0.92 0.68 -11.70
C ALA A 89 2.31 0.03 -11.67
N PRO A 90 2.83 -0.35 -10.49
CA PRO A 90 4.06 -1.13 -10.39
C PRO A 90 3.88 -2.46 -11.13
N SER A 91 4.91 -2.92 -11.83
CA SER A 91 4.90 -4.21 -12.54
C SER A 91 5.55 -5.35 -11.77
N GLY A 92 6.09 -5.09 -10.57
CA GLY A 92 6.79 -6.05 -9.74
C GLY A 92 7.09 -5.49 -8.35
N VAL A 93 7.60 -6.33 -7.46
CA VAL A 93 7.99 -5.93 -6.10
C VAL A 93 9.24 -5.05 -6.18
N GLY A 94 9.20 -3.89 -5.53
CA GLY A 94 10.30 -2.94 -5.52
C GLY A 94 9.88 -1.57 -5.00
N PRO A 95 10.74 -0.56 -5.15
CA PRO A 95 10.43 0.81 -4.78
C PRO A 95 9.18 1.31 -5.53
N ALA A 96 8.28 1.96 -4.80
CA ALA A 96 7.09 2.59 -5.35
C ALA A 96 6.74 3.83 -4.52
N ASN A 97 6.03 4.76 -5.15
CA ASN A 97 5.54 5.98 -4.53
C ASN A 97 4.10 5.78 -4.08
N LEU A 98 3.75 6.35 -2.92
CA LEU A 98 2.35 6.59 -2.59
C LEU A 98 1.89 7.77 -3.44
N VAL A 99 1.11 7.50 -4.49
CA VAL A 99 0.67 8.52 -5.45
C VAL A 99 -0.71 9.07 -5.12
N ALA A 100 -1.40 8.49 -4.15
CA ALA A 100 -2.58 9.08 -3.52
C ALA A 100 -2.66 8.67 -2.04
N ALA A 101 -2.94 9.64 -1.16
CA ALA A 101 -3.12 9.40 0.28
C ALA A 101 -4.21 8.36 0.61
N GLY A 102 -5.14 8.09 -0.31
CA GLY A 102 -6.14 7.03 -0.20
C GLY A 102 -5.59 5.61 -0.32
N GLY A 103 -4.30 5.45 -0.67
CA GLY A 103 -3.60 4.15 -0.68
C GLY A 103 -3.22 3.60 -2.04
N ILE A 104 -2.87 4.45 -3.01
CA ILE A 104 -2.44 3.97 -4.33
C ILE A 104 -0.91 3.99 -4.40
N ALA A 105 -0.32 2.82 -4.64
CA ALA A 105 1.09 2.65 -4.95
C ALA A 105 1.30 2.69 -6.47
N GLY A 106 2.23 3.53 -6.93
CA GLY A 106 2.58 3.71 -8.34
C GLY A 106 4.05 4.05 -8.53
N VAL A 107 4.53 3.91 -9.77
CA VAL A 107 5.89 4.27 -10.20
C VAL A 107 5.88 5.41 -11.19
#